data_AF-A0A0G0EDG7-F1
#
_entry.id   AF-A0A0G0EDG7-F1
#
_cell.length_a   1.000
_cell.length_b   1.000
_cell.length_c   1.000
_cell.angle_alpha   90.00
_cell.angle_beta   90.00
_cell.angle_gamma   90.00
#
_symmetry.space_group_name_H-M   'P 1'
#
loop_
_entity.id
_entity.type
_entity.pdbx_description
1 polymer ?
#
loop_
_entity_poly.entity_id
_entity_poly.type
_entity_poly.pdbx_seq_one_letter_code
_entity_poly.pdbx_strand_id
1 'polypeptide(L)'
;MKRSYKTLMIMPYLPLEGLIKFDGLSLWSYKKLSTKLITDVALRGHIDRLMACYQLYKGSQIQNPALVTTDFVNFPNPTRATIAKIEVLKNIMLFLGILENNSWSFITSDNFEVFYQRFNVGDDGLATQGGAIHRILSGGYKIGEIAFVKPEYINLPMGFHPDGAIYKALSDCTVNSVKSKDKSRVIQALNPLFAAYRNSHEQTWQSRILLLVMAFELLFGETERKNFRKNIQKFSRLGERTPLKTYKYPIINTETGKTMAEEQLTLNQIWAEEFYKLRHKIIHGNTVFSDDFIFRDLIKAVKPREPHFYIAVNFLVVCVLNKLREIGFSDVEHYIINPDAPKVFGGKIISGIKDELFKIESLSFYEALTRATTSSATT
;
A
#
# COMPACT_ATOMS: atom_id res chain seq x y z
N MET A 1 42.82 -12.20 10.13
CA MET A 1 42.10 -10.92 10.03
C MET A 1 40.66 -11.21 9.60
N LYS A 2 39.64 -10.81 10.37
CA LYS A 2 38.23 -11.13 10.08
C LYS A 2 37.75 -10.25 8.92
N ARG A 3 37.49 -10.82 7.74
CA ARG A 3 36.96 -10.06 6.59
C ARG A 3 35.61 -9.46 6.99
N SER A 4 35.48 -8.13 6.91
CA SER A 4 34.23 -7.42 7.15
C SER A 4 33.48 -7.28 5.84
N TYR A 5 32.40 -8.04 5.68
CA TYR A 5 31.56 -7.99 4.47
C TYR A 5 30.66 -6.76 4.49
N LYS A 6 30.47 -6.15 3.32
CA LYS A 6 29.45 -5.11 3.08
C LYS A 6 28.13 -5.77 2.67
N THR A 7 27.00 -5.12 2.97
CA THR A 7 25.67 -5.52 2.46
C THR A 7 25.02 -4.37 1.72
N LEU A 8 24.65 -4.64 0.48
CA LEU A 8 23.86 -3.77 -0.37
C LEU A 8 22.37 -4.10 -0.17
N MET A 9 21.56 -3.11 0.20
CA MET A 9 20.11 -3.25 0.38
C MET A 9 19.41 -2.53 -0.77
N ILE A 10 18.75 -3.29 -1.63
CA ILE A 10 18.31 -2.82 -2.95
C ILE A 10 16.80 -3.03 -3.08
N MET A 11 16.08 -2.01 -3.53
CA MET A 11 14.72 -2.13 -4.08
C MET A 11 14.84 -2.00 -5.59
N PRO A 12 15.09 -3.11 -6.32
CA PRO A 12 15.48 -3.04 -7.72
C PRO A 12 14.37 -2.46 -8.60
N TYR A 13 13.11 -2.63 -8.20
CA TYR A 13 11.93 -2.28 -8.99
C TYR A 13 11.23 -1.00 -8.53
N LEU A 14 11.88 -0.22 -7.67
CA LEU A 14 11.39 1.08 -7.23
C LEU A 14 12.13 2.21 -7.96
N PRO A 15 11.50 2.87 -8.95
CA PRO A 15 12.12 3.94 -9.72
C PRO A 15 12.05 5.28 -8.97
N LEU A 16 12.63 5.31 -7.77
CA LEU A 16 12.67 6.52 -6.94
C LEU A 16 13.49 7.61 -7.64
N GLU A 17 13.00 8.84 -7.64
CA GLU A 17 13.70 9.95 -8.31
C GLU A 17 14.66 10.75 -7.43
N GLY A 18 14.53 10.64 -6.11
CA GLY A 18 15.22 11.50 -5.16
C GLY A 18 15.89 10.74 -4.02
N LEU A 19 16.00 11.42 -2.89
CA LEU A 19 16.51 10.92 -1.62
C LEU A 19 15.44 11.15 -0.55
N ILE A 20 15.06 10.09 0.14
CA ILE A 20 14.10 10.08 1.23
C ILE A 20 14.84 9.65 2.50
N LYS A 21 14.62 10.37 3.61
CA LYS A 21 15.23 10.08 4.91
C LYS A 21 14.18 9.55 5.88
N PHE A 22 14.42 8.39 6.47
CA PHE A 22 13.48 7.72 7.37
C PHE A 22 14.21 7.10 8.57
N ASP A 23 14.05 7.68 9.76
CA ASP A 23 14.56 7.11 11.02
C ASP A 23 16.01 6.55 10.96
N GLY A 24 16.92 7.38 10.42
CA GLY A 24 18.34 7.04 10.22
C GLY A 24 18.64 6.22 8.95
N LEU A 25 17.63 5.86 8.17
CA LEU A 25 17.76 5.27 6.84
C LEU A 25 17.74 6.35 5.76
N SER A 26 18.39 6.06 4.65
CA SER A 26 18.33 6.82 3.40
C SER A 26 17.85 5.90 2.30
N LEU A 27 16.71 6.20 1.69
CA LEU A 27 16.22 5.54 0.48
C LEU A 27 16.49 6.47 -0.70
N TRP A 28 17.20 6.02 -1.72
CA TRP A 28 17.67 6.93 -2.78
C TRP A 28 17.86 6.28 -4.15
N SER A 29 17.70 7.11 -5.19
CA SER A 29 17.96 6.76 -6.59
C SER A 29 19.43 6.43 -6.84
N TYR A 30 19.76 5.16 -7.12
CA TYR A 30 21.15 4.80 -7.42
C TYR A 30 21.67 5.55 -8.64
N LYS A 31 20.90 5.52 -9.74
CA LYS A 31 21.30 6.12 -11.02
C LYS A 31 21.57 7.61 -10.92
N LYS A 32 20.76 8.36 -10.16
CA LYS A 32 20.89 9.83 -10.07
C LYS A 32 21.91 10.29 -9.04
N LEU A 33 22.16 9.50 -7.98
CA LEU A 33 22.92 9.98 -6.81
C LEU A 33 24.19 9.19 -6.50
N SER A 34 24.49 8.07 -7.20
CA SER A 34 25.66 7.23 -6.89
C SER A 34 26.97 7.98 -6.98
N THR A 35 27.17 8.82 -8.00
CA THR A 35 28.40 9.60 -8.18
C THR A 35 28.61 10.66 -7.09
N LYS A 36 27.51 11.20 -6.56
CA LYS A 36 27.52 12.20 -5.48
C LYS A 36 27.70 11.58 -4.10
N LEU A 37 27.06 10.43 -3.85
CA LEU A 37 27.00 9.80 -2.52
C LEU A 37 28.11 8.76 -2.29
N ILE A 38 28.62 8.14 -3.35
CA ILE A 38 29.70 7.14 -3.30
C ILE A 38 30.94 7.73 -3.99
N THR A 39 31.80 8.34 -3.18
CA THR A 39 33.04 8.99 -3.65
C THR A 39 34.14 7.98 -4.00
N ASP A 40 34.16 6.82 -3.34
CA ASP A 40 35.05 5.71 -3.68
C ASP A 40 34.68 5.10 -5.03
N VAL A 41 35.56 5.30 -6.02
CA VAL A 41 35.38 4.84 -7.41
C VAL A 41 35.38 3.32 -7.51
N ALA A 42 36.20 2.62 -6.72
CA ALA A 42 36.27 1.16 -6.74
C ALA A 42 35.01 0.54 -6.15
N LEU A 43 34.52 1.09 -5.03
CA LEU A 43 33.24 0.70 -4.44
C LEU A 43 32.08 0.94 -5.41
N ARG A 44 32.02 2.14 -6.01
CA ARG A 44 30.97 2.49 -6.98
C ARG A 44 30.98 1.55 -8.18
N GLY A 45 32.15 1.34 -8.80
CA GLY A 45 32.30 0.43 -9.92
C GLY A 45 31.94 -1.02 -9.59
N HIS A 46 32.19 -1.47 -8.36
CA HIS A 46 31.71 -2.79 -7.92
C HIS A 46 30.18 -2.83 -7.86
N ILE A 47 29.53 -1.83 -7.28
CA ILE A 47 28.06 -1.75 -7.20
C ILE A 47 27.43 -1.61 -8.60
N ASP A 48 28.06 -0.87 -9.53
CA ASP A 48 27.60 -0.77 -10.92
C ASP A 48 27.50 -2.15 -11.57
N ARG A 49 28.50 -3.01 -11.37
CA ARG A 49 28.48 -4.40 -11.87
C ARG A 49 27.38 -5.23 -11.21
N LEU A 50 27.10 -5.04 -9.92
CA LEU A 50 25.98 -5.72 -9.25
C LEU A 50 24.62 -5.25 -9.79
N MET A 51 24.45 -3.94 -10.01
CA MET A 51 23.22 -3.39 -10.59
C MET A 51 22.99 -3.91 -12.01
N ALA A 52 24.06 -4.11 -12.79
CA ALA A 52 24.00 -4.65 -14.14
C ALA A 52 23.40 -6.08 -14.22
N CYS A 53 23.43 -6.83 -13.12
CA CYS A 53 22.78 -8.14 -13.04
C CYS A 53 21.25 -8.06 -13.03
N TYR A 54 20.64 -6.93 -12.65
CA TYR A 54 19.19 -6.77 -12.63
C TYR A 54 18.68 -6.34 -14.01
N GLN A 55 17.87 -7.19 -14.64
CA GLN A 55 17.50 -7.05 -16.04
C GLN A 55 15.99 -7.17 -16.25
N LEU A 56 15.49 -6.52 -17.30
CA LEU A 56 14.19 -6.80 -17.90
C LEU A 56 14.27 -8.11 -18.69
N TYR A 57 13.12 -8.69 -19.03
CA TYR A 57 13.03 -9.94 -19.80
C TYR A 57 13.85 -9.95 -21.10
N LYS A 58 13.98 -8.78 -21.77
CA LYS A 58 14.75 -8.62 -23.01
C LYS A 58 16.25 -8.31 -22.78
N GLY A 59 16.76 -8.52 -21.57
CA GLY A 59 18.17 -8.33 -21.19
C GLY A 59 18.59 -6.89 -20.89
N SER A 60 17.76 -5.89 -21.21
CA SER A 60 18.06 -4.49 -20.86
C SER A 60 18.03 -4.29 -19.34
N GLN A 61 19.01 -3.56 -18.79
CA GLN A 61 19.11 -3.32 -17.35
C GLN A 61 17.89 -2.59 -16.79
N ILE A 62 17.53 -2.94 -15.55
CA ILE A 62 16.52 -2.20 -14.80
C ILE A 62 16.98 -0.77 -14.58
N GLN A 63 16.14 0.17 -14.99
CA GLN A 63 16.46 1.58 -14.89
C GLN A 63 16.14 2.08 -13.49
N ASN A 64 17.11 2.79 -12.91
CA ASN A 64 16.94 3.57 -11.68
C ASN A 64 16.50 2.76 -10.43
N PRO A 65 17.23 1.69 -10.04
CA PRO A 65 16.94 1.00 -8.79
C PRO A 65 17.16 1.93 -7.58
N ALA A 66 16.36 1.74 -6.53
CA ALA A 66 16.55 2.46 -5.28
C ALA A 66 17.45 1.65 -4.32
N LEU A 67 18.32 2.34 -3.60
CA LEU A 67 19.10 1.74 -2.52
C LEU A 67 18.60 2.23 -1.17
N VAL A 68 18.65 1.34 -0.18
CA VAL A 68 18.49 1.68 1.23
C VAL A 68 19.87 1.66 1.88
N THR A 69 20.25 2.73 2.58
CA THR A 69 21.53 2.79 3.28
C THR A 69 21.38 3.46 4.65
N THR A 70 22.14 2.97 5.64
CA THR A 70 22.40 3.69 6.90
C THR A 70 23.67 4.53 6.81
N ASP A 71 24.58 4.14 5.91
CA ASP A 71 25.91 4.71 5.69
C ASP A 71 26.25 4.55 4.20
N PHE A 72 26.68 5.63 3.55
CA PHE A 72 26.98 5.67 2.11
C PHE A 72 28.38 5.16 1.74
N VAL A 73 29.25 4.93 2.74
CA VAL A 73 30.64 4.50 2.58
C VAL A 73 30.77 3.03 2.99
N ASN A 74 30.23 2.69 4.15
CA ASN A 74 30.53 1.40 4.76
C ASN A 74 29.60 0.28 4.34
N PHE A 75 28.34 0.57 3.97
CA PHE A 75 27.33 -0.44 3.65
C PHE A 75 27.31 -1.58 4.69
N PRO A 76 27.13 -1.26 5.99
CA PRO A 76 27.23 -2.25 7.05
C PRO A 76 26.15 -3.31 6.93
N ASN A 77 26.41 -4.50 7.45
CA ASN A 77 25.38 -5.53 7.58
C ASN A 77 24.22 -5.01 8.45
N PRO A 78 22.97 -5.07 7.99
CA PRO A 78 21.86 -4.50 8.73
C PRO A 78 21.61 -5.28 10.02
N THR A 79 21.37 -4.55 11.11
CA THR A 79 20.95 -5.15 12.38
C THR A 79 19.48 -5.56 12.31
N ARG A 80 18.99 -6.35 13.29
CA ARG A 80 17.55 -6.67 13.40
C ARG A 80 16.70 -5.40 13.52
N ALA A 81 17.17 -4.40 14.25
CA ALA A 81 16.48 -3.12 14.37
C ALA A 81 16.44 -2.37 13.02
N THR A 82 17.54 -2.38 12.27
CA THR A 82 17.59 -1.81 10.91
C THR A 82 16.60 -2.50 9.99
N ILE A 83 16.53 -3.84 10.00
CA ILE A 83 15.58 -4.61 9.18
C ILE A 83 14.13 -4.26 9.56
N ALA A 84 13.80 -4.17 10.86
CA ALA A 84 12.47 -3.77 11.30
C ALA A 84 12.07 -2.37 10.79
N LYS A 85 13.01 -1.40 10.81
CA LYS A 85 12.79 -0.07 10.24
C LYS A 85 12.56 -0.12 8.72
N ILE A 86 13.30 -0.99 8.02
CA ILE A 86 13.14 -1.19 6.57
C ILE A 86 11.74 -1.74 6.25
N GLU A 87 11.24 -2.71 7.01
CA GLU A 87 9.89 -3.24 6.80
C GLU A 87 8.81 -2.17 7.01
N VAL A 88 8.94 -1.32 8.03
CA VAL A 88 8.02 -0.18 8.21
C VAL A 88 8.11 0.80 7.04
N LEU A 89 9.33 1.14 6.61
CA LEU A 89 9.55 2.03 5.46
C LEU A 89 8.87 1.48 4.19
N LYS A 90 9.04 0.20 3.88
CA LYS A 90 8.39 -0.46 2.73
C LYS A 90 6.88 -0.32 2.76
N ASN A 91 6.27 -0.52 3.93
CA ASN A 91 4.83 -0.41 4.12
C ASN A 91 4.33 1.03 3.91
N ILE A 92 5.07 2.03 4.41
CA ILE A 92 4.77 3.45 4.17
C ILE A 92 4.93 3.80 2.68
N MET A 93 6.02 3.37 2.05
CA MET A 93 6.28 3.65 0.64
C MET A 93 5.22 3.03 -0.26
N LEU A 94 4.76 1.81 0.05
CA LEU A 94 3.62 1.21 -0.66
C LEU A 94 2.36 2.03 -0.49
N PHE A 95 2.02 2.45 0.72
CA PHE A 95 0.82 3.25 0.95
C PHE A 95 0.83 4.52 0.09
N LEU A 96 1.99 5.18 0.01
CA LEU A 96 2.20 6.35 -0.85
C LEU A 96 2.14 5.99 -2.35
N GLY A 97 2.70 4.84 -2.73
CA GLY A 97 2.59 4.30 -4.10
C GLY A 97 1.16 4.05 -4.52
N ILE A 98 0.34 3.45 -3.64
CA ILE A 98 -1.09 3.24 -3.88
C ILE A 98 -1.77 4.59 -4.15
N LEU A 99 -1.45 5.65 -3.38
CA LEU A 99 -2.00 6.97 -3.63
C LEU A 99 -1.68 7.50 -5.02
N GLU A 100 -0.53 7.17 -5.61
CA GLU A 100 -0.11 7.61 -6.95
C GLU A 100 -0.62 6.72 -8.09
N ASN A 101 -1.16 5.54 -7.77
CA ASN A 101 -1.65 4.60 -8.77
C ASN A 101 -2.73 5.22 -9.65
N ASN A 102 -2.71 4.85 -10.93
CA ASN A 102 -3.73 5.17 -11.92
C ASN A 102 -3.81 4.04 -12.96
N SER A 103 -4.73 4.15 -13.93
CA SER A 103 -4.96 3.10 -14.92
C SER A 103 -3.77 2.76 -15.83
N TRP A 104 -2.76 3.62 -15.94
CA TRP A 104 -1.60 3.44 -16.83
C TRP A 104 -0.29 3.21 -16.08
N SER A 105 -0.25 3.52 -14.79
CA SER A 105 0.93 3.42 -13.95
C SER A 105 0.49 3.02 -12.55
N PHE A 106 0.81 1.79 -12.18
CA PHE A 106 0.49 1.26 -10.86
C PHE A 106 1.73 0.63 -10.21
N ILE A 107 1.72 0.57 -8.89
CA ILE A 107 2.75 0.02 -8.05
C ILE A 107 2.10 -0.99 -7.12
N THR A 108 2.73 -2.15 -6.94
CA THR A 108 2.33 -3.16 -5.96
C THR A 108 3.40 -3.33 -4.89
N SER A 109 3.16 -4.13 -3.85
CA SER A 109 4.17 -4.35 -2.81
C SER A 109 5.46 -4.97 -3.34
N ASP A 110 5.39 -5.70 -4.46
CA ASP A 110 6.54 -6.30 -5.14
C ASP A 110 7.58 -5.26 -5.59
N ASN A 111 7.17 -4.02 -5.85
CA ASN A 111 8.08 -2.92 -6.21
C ASN A 111 9.01 -2.52 -5.06
N PHE A 112 8.56 -2.71 -3.82
CA PHE A 112 9.25 -2.27 -2.60
C PHE A 112 10.01 -3.40 -1.92
N GLU A 113 10.06 -4.60 -2.49
CA GLU A 113 10.81 -5.70 -1.90
C GLU A 113 12.32 -5.39 -1.86
N VAL A 114 12.93 -5.72 -0.71
CA VAL A 114 14.35 -5.40 -0.45
C VAL A 114 15.18 -6.65 -0.58
N PHE A 115 16.16 -6.57 -1.46
CA PHE A 115 17.17 -7.59 -1.70
C PHE A 115 18.43 -7.24 -0.92
N TYR A 116 18.93 -8.21 -0.17
CA TYR A 116 20.14 -8.06 0.65
C TYR A 116 21.28 -8.82 -0.02
N GLN A 117 22.20 -8.09 -0.65
CA GLN A 117 23.35 -8.68 -1.32
C GLN A 117 24.63 -8.40 -0.55
N ARG A 118 25.26 -9.45 -0.03
CA ARG A 118 26.59 -9.33 0.59
C ARG A 118 27.66 -9.26 -0.50
N PHE A 119 28.69 -8.44 -0.27
CA PHE A 119 29.80 -8.29 -1.19
C PHE A 119 31.10 -7.82 -0.50
N ASN A 120 32.23 -8.02 -1.19
CA ASN A 120 33.52 -7.42 -0.88
C ASN A 120 34.01 -6.66 -2.11
N VAL A 121 34.54 -5.44 -1.94
CA VAL A 121 35.09 -4.68 -3.06
C VAL A 121 36.29 -5.45 -3.64
N GLY A 122 36.33 -5.55 -4.98
CA GLY A 122 37.34 -6.34 -5.71
C GLY A 122 37.04 -7.83 -5.87
N ASP A 123 36.12 -8.39 -5.07
CA ASP A 123 35.62 -9.76 -5.25
C ASP A 123 34.61 -9.81 -6.41
N ASP A 124 34.57 -10.90 -7.18
CA ASP A 124 33.57 -11.14 -8.21
C ASP A 124 32.57 -12.23 -7.80
N GLY A 125 32.75 -12.86 -6.64
CA GLY A 125 31.84 -13.87 -6.12
C GLY A 125 30.45 -13.29 -5.82
N LEU A 126 29.43 -14.05 -6.21
CA LEU A 126 28.03 -13.75 -6.01
C LEU A 126 27.31 -14.97 -5.45
N ALA A 127 26.44 -14.72 -4.48
CA ALA A 127 25.56 -15.74 -3.91
C ALA A 127 24.17 -15.12 -3.70
N THR A 128 23.16 -15.94 -3.94
CA THR A 128 21.75 -15.61 -3.80
C THR A 128 21.19 -16.35 -2.59
N GLN A 129 20.25 -15.71 -1.89
CA GLN A 129 19.57 -16.33 -0.77
C GLN A 129 18.06 -16.28 -1.01
N GLY A 130 17.41 -17.44 -0.91
CA GLY A 130 15.95 -17.58 -1.02
C GLY A 130 15.33 -18.11 0.26
N GLY A 131 14.00 -18.00 0.34
CA GLY A 131 13.18 -18.56 1.41
C GLY A 131 13.07 -17.67 2.66
N ALA A 132 11.84 -17.54 3.17
CA ALA A 132 11.55 -16.78 4.38
C ALA A 132 11.64 -17.62 5.65
N ILE A 133 11.15 -18.87 5.59
CA ILE A 133 11.15 -19.83 6.70
C ILE A 133 12.42 -20.69 6.64
N HIS A 134 12.60 -21.44 5.55
CA HIS A 134 13.81 -22.21 5.28
C HIS A 134 14.70 -21.43 4.32
N ARG A 135 15.82 -20.93 4.84
CA ARG A 135 16.76 -20.12 4.06
C ARG A 135 17.68 -21.03 3.26
N ILE A 136 17.66 -20.88 1.94
CA ILE A 136 18.55 -21.60 1.02
C ILE A 136 19.54 -20.60 0.46
N LEU A 137 20.83 -20.89 0.61
CA LEU A 137 21.91 -20.14 -0.01
C LEU A 137 22.37 -20.88 -1.25
N SER A 138 22.31 -20.23 -2.42
CA SER A 138 22.92 -20.72 -3.65
C SER A 138 24.09 -19.80 -4.00
N GLY A 139 25.29 -20.34 -4.18
CA GLY A 139 26.50 -19.55 -4.39
C GLY A 139 27.47 -20.20 -5.37
N GLY A 140 28.62 -19.55 -5.56
CA GLY A 140 29.63 -19.96 -6.54
C GLY A 140 29.47 -19.30 -7.91
N TYR A 141 28.54 -18.34 -8.04
CA TYR A 141 28.39 -17.52 -9.24
C TYR A 141 29.42 -16.39 -9.24
N LYS A 142 29.72 -15.86 -10.42
CA LYS A 142 30.39 -14.56 -10.56
C LYS A 142 29.40 -13.45 -10.91
N ILE A 143 29.75 -12.21 -10.57
CA ILE A 143 29.01 -11.03 -11.01
C ILE A 143 28.99 -10.99 -12.55
N GLY A 144 27.79 -11.00 -13.12
CA GLY A 144 27.56 -11.05 -14.57
C GLY A 144 27.28 -12.45 -15.13
N GLU A 145 27.48 -13.54 -14.38
CA GLU A 145 27.12 -14.90 -14.83
C GLU A 145 25.62 -15.17 -14.70
N ILE A 146 24.96 -14.54 -13.73
CA ILE A 146 23.51 -14.66 -13.52
C ILE A 146 22.82 -13.32 -13.72
N ALA A 147 21.64 -13.38 -14.35
CA ALA A 147 20.74 -12.25 -14.49
C ALA A 147 19.54 -12.42 -13.56
N PHE A 148 19.26 -11.38 -12.77
CA PHE A 148 18.05 -11.25 -11.98
C PHE A 148 16.96 -10.61 -12.83
N VAL A 149 16.20 -11.45 -13.51
CA VAL A 149 15.14 -11.00 -14.41
C VAL A 149 13.93 -10.51 -13.61
N LYS A 150 13.48 -9.29 -13.87
CA LYS A 150 12.24 -8.74 -13.28
C LYS A 150 11.04 -9.62 -13.64
N PRO A 151 10.27 -10.09 -12.65
CA PRO A 151 9.02 -10.78 -12.92
C PRO A 151 8.05 -9.93 -13.78
N GLU A 152 7.34 -10.57 -14.70
CA GLU A 152 6.47 -9.88 -15.67
C GLU A 152 5.34 -9.09 -15.00
N TYR A 153 4.81 -9.63 -13.90
CA TYR A 153 3.71 -9.00 -13.15
C TYR A 153 4.11 -7.73 -12.40
N ILE A 154 5.40 -7.43 -12.24
CA ILE A 154 5.84 -6.19 -11.58
C ILE A 154 5.84 -5.06 -12.60
N ASN A 155 4.94 -4.09 -12.44
CA ASN A 155 4.95 -2.89 -13.25
C ASN A 155 6.10 -1.96 -12.83
N LEU A 156 6.76 -1.29 -13.77
CA LEU A 156 7.75 -0.26 -13.48
C LEU A 156 7.15 1.10 -13.86
N PRO A 157 6.69 1.91 -12.88
CA PRO A 157 6.17 3.24 -13.18
C PRO A 157 7.29 4.13 -13.72
N MET A 158 6.96 5.19 -14.44
CA MET A 158 7.98 6.11 -14.99
C MET A 158 8.76 6.86 -13.89
N GLY A 159 8.13 7.08 -12.75
CA GLY A 159 8.69 7.70 -11.56
C GLY A 159 7.83 7.40 -10.33
N PHE A 160 8.34 7.74 -9.16
CA PHE A 160 7.63 7.65 -7.89
C PHE A 160 7.94 8.89 -7.04
N HIS A 161 6.90 9.62 -6.67
CA HIS A 161 6.98 10.96 -6.07
C HIS A 161 6.10 11.07 -4.82
N PRO A 162 6.51 10.43 -3.72
CA PRO A 162 5.66 10.32 -2.54
C PRO A 162 5.20 11.68 -2.02
N ASP A 163 3.92 11.79 -1.69
CA ASP A 163 3.36 12.98 -1.05
C ASP A 163 4.12 13.30 0.24
N GLY A 164 4.77 14.47 0.28
CA GLY A 164 5.64 14.87 1.37
C GLY A 164 4.91 15.08 2.70
N ALA A 165 3.66 15.55 2.67
CA ALA A 165 2.87 15.80 3.88
C ALA A 165 2.42 14.48 4.52
N ILE A 166 1.90 13.55 3.70
CA ILE A 166 1.47 12.22 4.14
C ILE A 166 2.69 11.41 4.60
N TYR A 167 3.79 11.46 3.84
CA TYR A 167 5.05 10.82 4.23
C TYR A 167 5.53 11.28 5.60
N LYS A 168 5.58 12.60 5.82
CA LYS A 168 5.99 13.19 7.09
C LYS A 168 5.09 12.72 8.24
N ALA A 169 3.77 12.73 8.05
CA ALA A 169 2.82 12.26 9.06
C ALA A 169 3.03 10.79 9.44
N LEU A 170 3.22 9.91 8.44
CA LEU A 170 3.48 8.48 8.67
C LEU A 170 4.86 8.24 9.32
N SER A 171 5.88 9.00 8.92
CA SER A 171 7.20 8.97 9.56
C SER A 171 7.11 9.38 11.04
N ASP A 172 6.38 10.46 11.33
CA ASP A 172 6.17 10.94 12.71
C ASP A 172 5.36 9.94 13.56
N CYS A 173 4.41 9.22 12.95
CA CYS A 173 3.72 8.10 13.59
C CYS A 173 4.67 6.99 14.00
N THR A 174 5.70 6.68 13.19
CA THR A 174 6.69 5.65 13.51
C THR A 174 7.53 6.05 14.72
N VAL A 175 8.11 7.25 14.68
CA VAL A 175 9.00 7.76 15.75
C VAL A 175 8.29 7.84 17.10
N ASN A 176 7.00 8.18 17.08
CA ASN A 176 6.20 8.39 18.29
C ASN A 176 5.23 7.24 18.60
N SER A 177 5.34 6.10 17.90
CA SER A 177 4.42 4.97 18.02
C SER A 177 4.34 4.40 19.44
N VAL A 178 5.46 4.37 20.17
CA VAL A 178 5.53 3.89 21.57
C VAL A 178 4.68 4.73 22.52
N LYS A 179 4.49 6.02 22.20
CA LYS A 179 3.78 6.98 23.06
C LYS A 179 2.29 7.09 22.73
N SER A 180 1.84 6.56 21.60
CA SER A 180 0.45 6.70 21.15
C SER A 180 -0.05 5.43 20.49
N LYS A 181 -1.04 4.79 21.12
CA LYS A 181 -1.72 3.61 20.61
C LYS A 181 -2.27 3.84 19.20
N ASP A 182 -2.84 5.01 18.94
CA ASP A 182 -3.42 5.33 17.64
C ASP A 182 -2.37 5.54 16.55
N LYS A 183 -1.22 6.17 16.85
CA LYS A 183 -0.08 6.22 15.91
C LYS A 183 0.43 4.82 15.57
N SER A 184 0.54 3.96 16.58
CA SER A 184 0.97 2.57 16.41
C SER A 184 -0.03 1.77 15.54
N ARG A 185 -1.34 1.92 15.78
CA ARG A 185 -2.40 1.29 14.98
C ARG A 185 -2.33 1.66 13.51
N VAL A 186 -2.10 2.94 13.18
CA VAL A 186 -1.92 3.39 11.79
C VAL A 186 -0.77 2.64 11.13
N ILE A 187 0.41 2.59 11.76
CA ILE A 187 1.58 1.92 11.18
C ILE A 187 1.37 0.40 11.07
N GLN A 188 0.76 -0.21 12.07
CA GLN A 188 0.46 -1.65 12.06
C GLN A 188 -0.51 -2.05 10.95
N ALA A 189 -1.52 -1.21 10.67
CA ALA A 189 -2.48 -1.44 9.59
C ALA A 189 -1.83 -1.49 8.20
N LEU A 190 -0.69 -0.83 7.99
CA LEU A 190 0.00 -0.83 6.70
C LEU A 190 0.67 -2.18 6.38
N ASN A 191 0.97 -3.01 7.38
CA ASN A 191 1.65 -4.28 7.17
C ASN A 191 0.74 -5.34 6.49
N PRO A 192 -0.49 -5.61 6.97
CA PRO A 192 -1.39 -6.49 6.22
C PRO A 192 -1.79 -5.92 4.86
N LEU A 193 -1.89 -4.59 4.71
CA LEU A 193 -2.07 -3.96 3.40
C LEU A 193 -0.93 -4.31 2.44
N PHE A 194 0.32 -4.25 2.91
CA PHE A 194 1.48 -4.65 2.11
C PHE A 194 1.40 -6.08 1.59
N ALA A 195 1.02 -7.02 2.46
CA ALA A 195 0.81 -8.40 2.06
C ALA A 195 -0.40 -8.56 1.12
N ALA A 196 -1.51 -7.85 1.37
CA ALA A 196 -2.72 -7.93 0.57
C ALA A 196 -2.53 -7.41 -0.86
N TYR A 197 -1.63 -6.44 -1.04
CA TYR A 197 -1.41 -5.71 -2.29
C TYR A 197 -0.22 -6.25 -3.11
N ARG A 198 0.18 -7.52 -2.90
CA ARG A 198 1.13 -8.23 -3.77
C ARG A 198 0.50 -8.59 -5.10
N ASN A 199 1.21 -8.53 -6.22
CA ASN A 199 0.69 -8.97 -7.52
C ASN A 199 0.99 -10.44 -7.84
N SER A 200 1.51 -11.21 -6.88
CA SER A 200 1.74 -12.64 -7.06
C SER A 200 0.43 -13.42 -7.26
N HIS A 201 0.46 -14.37 -8.21
CA HIS A 201 -0.62 -15.32 -8.48
C HIS A 201 -0.81 -16.34 -7.35
N GLU A 202 0.20 -16.51 -6.49
CA GLU A 202 0.13 -17.40 -5.33
C GLU A 202 -0.79 -16.85 -4.23
N GLN A 203 -1.07 -15.54 -4.26
CA GLN A 203 -1.91 -14.87 -3.27
C GLN A 203 -3.39 -14.93 -3.67
N THR A 204 -4.14 -15.84 -3.04
CA THR A 204 -5.58 -16.03 -3.29
C THR A 204 -6.42 -14.79 -2.92
N TRP A 205 -7.57 -14.64 -3.56
CA TRP A 205 -8.52 -13.56 -3.24
C TRP A 205 -9.02 -13.63 -1.80
N GLN A 206 -9.27 -14.83 -1.27
CA GLN A 206 -9.63 -15.06 0.12
C GLN A 206 -8.58 -14.47 1.06
N SER A 207 -7.30 -14.79 0.84
CA SER A 207 -6.20 -14.28 1.65
C SER A 207 -6.09 -12.76 1.59
N ARG A 208 -6.32 -12.14 0.43
CA ARG A 208 -6.32 -10.67 0.27
C ARG A 208 -7.43 -10.02 1.08
N ILE A 209 -8.64 -10.57 1.02
CA ILE A 209 -9.79 -10.08 1.80
C ILE A 209 -9.49 -10.17 3.30
N LEU A 210 -9.00 -11.30 3.79
CA LEU A 210 -8.65 -11.47 5.20
C LEU A 210 -7.56 -10.50 5.67
N LEU A 211 -6.52 -10.28 4.85
CA LEU A 211 -5.46 -9.32 5.17
C LEU A 211 -5.98 -7.88 5.22
N LEU A 212 -6.90 -7.48 4.33
CA LEU A 212 -7.52 -6.16 4.37
C LEU A 212 -8.45 -6.00 5.58
N VAL A 213 -9.20 -7.04 5.96
CA VAL A 213 -9.98 -7.02 7.20
C VAL A 213 -9.06 -6.83 8.40
N MET A 214 -7.96 -7.58 8.47
CA MET A 214 -6.95 -7.43 9.53
C MET A 214 -6.38 -6.01 9.56
N ALA A 215 -6.11 -5.39 8.40
CA ALA A 215 -5.65 -4.00 8.32
C ALA A 215 -6.65 -3.03 8.96
N PHE A 216 -7.95 -3.17 8.66
CA PHE A 216 -8.98 -2.36 9.30
C PHE A 216 -9.12 -2.63 10.80
N GLU A 217 -9.11 -3.90 11.22
CA GLU A 217 -9.21 -4.28 12.63
C GLU A 217 -8.04 -3.72 13.44
N LEU A 218 -6.83 -3.69 12.87
CA LEU A 218 -5.66 -3.02 13.46
C LEU A 218 -5.83 -1.50 13.50
N LEU A 219 -6.28 -0.89 12.40
CA LEU A 219 -6.46 0.56 12.31
C LEU A 219 -7.48 1.08 13.33
N PHE A 220 -8.63 0.41 13.41
CA PHE A 220 -9.73 0.77 14.31
C PHE A 220 -9.50 0.26 15.72
N GLY A 221 -8.76 -0.85 15.87
CA GLY A 221 -8.56 -1.54 17.12
C GLY A 221 -9.83 -2.20 17.66
N GLU A 222 -10.69 -2.67 16.75
CA GLU A 222 -12.01 -3.24 17.00
C GLU A 222 -12.25 -4.40 16.03
N THR A 223 -12.85 -5.50 16.51
CA THR A 223 -13.22 -6.67 15.69
C THR A 223 -14.72 -6.86 15.57
N GLU A 224 -15.54 -6.11 16.33
CA GLU A 224 -16.99 -6.27 16.25
C GLU A 224 -17.55 -5.69 14.94
N ARG A 225 -18.35 -6.49 14.24
CA ARG A 225 -19.04 -6.12 12.97
C ARG A 225 -19.75 -4.76 13.05
N LYS A 226 -20.46 -4.49 14.15
CA LYS A 226 -21.19 -3.22 14.34
C LYS A 226 -20.23 -2.03 14.50
N ASN A 227 -19.13 -2.21 15.22
CA ASN A 227 -18.10 -1.17 15.39
C ASN A 227 -17.32 -0.96 14.09
N PHE A 228 -17.02 -2.02 13.34
CA PHE A 228 -16.43 -1.94 12.00
C PHE A 228 -17.27 -1.06 11.08
N ARG A 229 -18.58 -1.33 10.98
CA ARG A 229 -19.52 -0.54 10.17
C ARG A 229 -19.59 0.93 10.59
N LYS A 230 -19.60 1.20 11.90
CA LYS A 230 -19.57 2.57 12.45
C LYS A 230 -18.27 3.29 12.11
N ASN A 231 -17.12 2.63 12.22
CA ASN A 231 -15.82 3.21 11.93
C ASN A 231 -15.62 3.46 10.44
N ILE A 232 -16.05 2.54 9.57
CA ILE A 232 -16.10 2.78 8.13
C ILE A 232 -16.91 4.04 7.85
N GLN A 233 -18.11 4.17 8.42
CA GLN A 233 -18.90 5.39 8.25
C GLN A 233 -18.17 6.63 8.76
N LYS A 234 -17.62 6.59 9.98
CA LYS A 234 -16.93 7.73 10.60
C LYS A 234 -15.78 8.24 9.74
N PHE A 235 -14.92 7.34 9.28
CA PHE A 235 -13.66 7.70 8.62
C PHE A 235 -13.77 7.79 7.10
N SER A 236 -14.91 7.48 6.48
CA SER A 236 -15.12 7.63 5.02
C SER A 236 -16.13 8.72 4.65
N ARG A 237 -16.76 9.37 5.66
CA ARG A 237 -17.91 10.25 5.49
C ARG A 237 -17.56 11.58 4.82
N LEU A 238 -18.41 12.00 3.88
CA LEU A 238 -18.62 13.40 3.51
C LEU A 238 -19.00 14.21 4.76
N GLY A 239 -18.18 15.19 5.13
CA GLY A 239 -18.27 15.96 6.38
C GLY A 239 -19.70 16.34 6.83
N GLU A 240 -19.84 16.76 8.09
CA GLU A 240 -21.14 16.86 8.81
C GLU A 240 -22.29 17.55 8.05
N ARG A 241 -21.99 18.40 7.07
CA ARG A 241 -22.92 19.25 6.32
C ARG A 241 -23.72 18.55 5.21
N THR A 242 -23.34 17.35 4.77
CA THR A 242 -24.09 16.67 3.68
C THR A 242 -24.99 15.56 4.28
N PRO A 243 -26.32 15.65 4.13
CA PRO A 243 -27.21 14.55 4.51
C PRO A 243 -26.90 13.35 3.62
N LEU A 244 -26.53 12.23 4.25
CA LEU A 244 -26.22 11.00 3.54
C LEU A 244 -27.52 10.28 3.19
N LYS A 245 -27.63 9.82 1.94
CA LYS A 245 -28.71 8.93 1.53
C LYS A 245 -28.60 7.62 2.31
N THR A 246 -29.66 7.30 3.04
CA THR A 246 -29.80 6.03 3.76
C THR A 246 -30.80 5.13 3.06
N TYR A 247 -30.64 3.83 3.28
CA TYR A 247 -31.47 2.80 2.73
C TYR A 247 -31.92 1.87 3.84
N LYS A 248 -33.15 1.41 3.76
CA LYS A 248 -33.68 0.35 4.62
C LYS A 248 -32.99 -0.97 4.22
N TYR A 249 -32.10 -1.48 5.07
CA TYR A 249 -31.27 -2.64 4.77
C TYR A 249 -31.52 -3.80 5.74
N PRO A 250 -31.75 -5.03 5.24
CA PRO A 250 -31.96 -6.19 6.09
C PRO A 250 -30.63 -6.72 6.65
N ILE A 251 -30.55 -6.85 7.96
CA ILE A 251 -29.43 -7.47 8.66
C ILE A 251 -29.71 -8.96 8.77
N ILE A 252 -28.94 -9.76 8.03
CA ILE A 252 -29.12 -11.21 7.91
C ILE A 252 -28.19 -11.94 8.87
N ASN A 253 -28.75 -12.93 9.58
CA ASN A 253 -27.98 -13.94 10.30
C ASN A 253 -27.30 -14.86 9.27
N THR A 254 -25.97 -14.86 9.32
CA THR A 254 -25.11 -15.54 8.35
C THR A 254 -25.24 -17.07 8.38
N GLU A 255 -25.65 -17.65 9.52
CA GLU A 255 -25.81 -19.11 9.69
C GLU A 255 -27.21 -19.57 9.28
N THR A 256 -28.25 -18.82 9.67
CA THR A 256 -29.64 -19.24 9.45
C THR A 256 -30.27 -18.64 8.19
N GLY A 257 -29.64 -17.63 7.58
CA GLY A 257 -30.19 -16.87 6.47
C GLY A 257 -31.39 -15.98 6.81
N LYS A 258 -31.83 -15.95 8.07
CA LYS A 258 -33.00 -15.18 8.52
C LYS A 258 -32.65 -13.71 8.76
N THR A 259 -33.57 -12.82 8.41
CA THR A 259 -33.49 -11.40 8.76
C THR A 259 -33.63 -11.26 10.28
N MET A 260 -32.62 -10.65 10.92
CA MET A 260 -32.59 -10.38 12.35
C MET A 260 -33.18 -8.99 12.67
N ALA A 261 -32.90 -8.01 11.81
CA ALA A 261 -33.33 -6.63 11.97
C ALA A 261 -33.37 -5.93 10.61
N GLU A 262 -34.05 -4.78 10.56
CA GLU A 262 -33.94 -3.82 9.46
C GLU A 262 -33.34 -2.52 10.01
N GLU A 263 -32.26 -2.05 9.40
CA GLU A 263 -31.58 -0.82 9.81
C GLU A 263 -31.58 0.21 8.68
N GLN A 264 -31.51 1.50 9.03
CA GLN A 264 -31.24 2.58 8.06
C GLN A 264 -29.73 2.74 7.91
N LEU A 265 -29.20 2.29 6.77
CA LEU A 265 -27.76 2.29 6.51
C LEU A 265 -27.41 3.13 5.29
N THR A 266 -26.26 3.80 5.32
CA THR A 266 -25.67 4.38 4.12
C THR A 266 -25.06 3.30 3.23
N LEU A 267 -24.72 3.66 1.99
CA LEU A 267 -24.07 2.72 1.09
C LEU A 267 -22.68 2.26 1.56
N ASN A 268 -21.91 3.15 2.22
CA ASN A 268 -20.62 2.80 2.84
C ASN A 268 -20.82 1.76 3.96
N GLN A 269 -21.88 1.91 4.75
CA GLN A 269 -22.23 0.96 5.81
C GLN A 269 -22.73 -0.38 5.26
N ILE A 270 -23.49 -0.35 4.16
CA ILE A 270 -23.95 -1.56 3.47
C ILE A 270 -22.75 -2.33 2.90
N TRP A 271 -21.80 -1.65 2.25
CA TRP A 271 -20.57 -2.30 1.79
C TRP A 271 -19.79 -2.91 2.96
N ALA A 272 -19.63 -2.16 4.06
CA ALA A 272 -18.92 -2.65 5.24
C ALA A 272 -19.58 -3.91 5.82
N GLU A 273 -20.91 -3.96 5.81
CA GLU A 273 -21.70 -5.11 6.24
C GLU A 273 -21.45 -6.34 5.36
N GLU A 274 -21.54 -6.19 4.03
CA GLU A 274 -21.31 -7.29 3.09
C GLU A 274 -19.85 -7.77 3.10
N PHE A 275 -18.90 -6.84 3.22
CA PHE A 275 -17.48 -7.17 3.35
C PHE A 275 -17.19 -7.99 4.61
N TYR A 276 -17.82 -7.65 5.74
CA TYR A 276 -17.66 -8.40 6.98
C TYR A 276 -18.35 -9.78 6.92
N LYS A 277 -19.48 -9.91 6.21
CA LYS A 277 -20.11 -11.20 5.91
C LYS A 277 -19.20 -12.09 5.06
N LEU A 278 -18.56 -11.53 4.03
CA LEU A 278 -17.58 -12.26 3.22
C LEU A 278 -16.43 -12.79 4.07
N ARG A 279 -15.90 -11.96 4.99
CA ARG A 279 -14.89 -12.40 5.98
C ARG A 279 -15.39 -13.57 6.83
N HIS A 280 -16.60 -13.47 7.39
CA HIS A 280 -17.20 -14.55 8.17
C HIS A 280 -17.30 -15.85 7.35
N LYS A 281 -17.75 -15.75 6.10
CA LYS A 281 -17.84 -16.90 5.19
C LYS A 281 -16.48 -17.57 4.97
N ILE A 282 -15.43 -16.79 4.73
CA ILE A 282 -14.06 -17.29 4.53
C ILE A 282 -13.53 -17.98 5.80
N ILE A 283 -13.60 -17.33 6.96
CA ILE A 283 -12.95 -17.84 8.18
C ILE A 283 -13.62 -19.11 8.75
N HIS A 284 -14.91 -19.31 8.49
CA HIS A 284 -15.63 -20.50 8.91
C HIS A 284 -15.54 -21.65 7.90
N GLY A 285 -14.74 -21.51 6.83
CA GLY A 285 -14.53 -22.57 5.84
C GLY A 285 -15.75 -22.83 4.94
N ASN A 286 -16.70 -21.89 4.86
CA ASN A 286 -17.84 -22.01 3.96
C ASN A 286 -17.38 -21.87 2.51
N THR A 287 -18.09 -22.50 1.57
CA THR A 287 -17.79 -22.41 0.13
C THR A 287 -17.94 -20.98 -0.38
N VAL A 288 -16.84 -20.34 -0.79
CA VAL A 288 -16.81 -18.98 -1.38
C VAL A 288 -16.71 -19.08 -2.89
N PHE A 289 -17.71 -18.54 -3.59
CA PHE A 289 -17.79 -18.45 -5.05
C PHE A 289 -17.19 -17.15 -5.57
N SER A 290 -16.85 -17.10 -6.87
CA SER A 290 -16.33 -15.89 -7.53
C SER A 290 -17.24 -14.67 -7.33
N ASP A 291 -18.55 -14.90 -7.34
CA ASP A 291 -19.57 -13.87 -7.19
C ASP A 291 -19.60 -13.24 -5.79
N ASP A 292 -19.13 -13.96 -4.76
CA ASP A 292 -19.05 -13.42 -3.39
C ASP A 292 -17.96 -12.36 -3.26
N PHE A 293 -16.97 -12.34 -4.17
CA PHE A 293 -15.93 -11.30 -4.18
C PHE A 293 -16.38 -10.00 -4.84
N ILE A 294 -17.54 -9.99 -5.50
CA ILE A 294 -18.12 -8.80 -6.13
C ILE A 294 -19.12 -8.19 -5.16
N PHE A 295 -19.00 -6.90 -4.90
CA PHE A 295 -19.96 -6.21 -4.06
C PHE A 295 -21.35 -6.22 -4.72
N ARG A 296 -22.30 -6.82 -4.02
CA ARG A 296 -23.72 -6.92 -4.38
C ARG A 296 -24.53 -6.55 -3.15
N ASP A 297 -25.19 -5.40 -3.18
CA ASP A 297 -26.11 -5.05 -2.11
C ASP A 297 -27.46 -5.78 -2.30
N LEU A 298 -28.07 -6.21 -1.19
CA LEU A 298 -29.32 -7.00 -1.21
C LEU A 298 -30.52 -6.23 -1.75
N ILE A 299 -30.48 -4.90 -1.68
CA ILE A 299 -31.58 -4.02 -2.09
C ILE A 299 -31.44 -3.56 -3.54
N LYS A 300 -30.38 -4.00 -4.24
CA LYS A 300 -30.00 -3.59 -5.60
C LYS A 300 -29.97 -2.06 -5.77
N ALA A 301 -29.57 -1.34 -4.72
CA ALA A 301 -29.34 0.10 -4.78
C ALA A 301 -28.26 0.44 -5.80
N VAL A 302 -27.34 -0.49 -6.04
CA VAL A 302 -26.21 -0.35 -6.93
C VAL A 302 -26.10 -1.55 -7.86
N LYS A 303 -25.73 -1.30 -9.12
CA LYS A 303 -25.43 -2.39 -10.06
C LYS A 303 -24.12 -3.09 -9.63
N PRO A 304 -24.10 -4.43 -9.52
CA PRO A 304 -22.87 -5.17 -9.23
C PRO A 304 -21.80 -4.87 -10.26
N ARG A 305 -20.69 -4.27 -9.83
CA ARG A 305 -19.62 -3.88 -10.74
C ARG A 305 -18.23 -4.07 -10.17
N GLU A 306 -18.06 -3.93 -8.85
CA GLU A 306 -16.72 -3.85 -8.28
C GLU A 306 -16.38 -4.96 -7.29
N PRO A 307 -15.17 -5.54 -7.41
CA PRO A 307 -14.66 -6.46 -6.41
C PRO A 307 -14.46 -5.77 -5.06
N HIS A 308 -14.84 -6.46 -3.99
CA HIS A 308 -14.63 -6.05 -2.61
C HIS A 308 -13.19 -5.63 -2.31
N PHE A 309 -12.20 -6.26 -2.97
CA PHE A 309 -10.79 -5.93 -2.80
C PHE A 309 -10.48 -4.46 -3.12
N TYR A 310 -10.90 -3.97 -4.29
CA TYR A 310 -10.59 -2.61 -4.72
C TYR A 310 -11.31 -1.57 -3.86
N ILE A 311 -12.59 -1.83 -3.54
CA ILE A 311 -13.34 -1.00 -2.61
C ILE A 311 -12.65 -0.97 -1.24
N ALA A 312 -12.23 -2.12 -0.70
CA ALA A 312 -11.54 -2.21 0.58
C ALA A 312 -10.23 -1.42 0.60
N VAL A 313 -9.43 -1.47 -0.47
CA VAL A 313 -8.20 -0.67 -0.58
C VAL A 313 -8.52 0.83 -0.55
N ASN A 314 -9.50 1.28 -1.33
CA ASN A 314 -9.93 2.68 -1.35
C ASN A 314 -10.39 3.15 0.03
N PHE A 315 -11.26 2.37 0.69
CA PHE A 315 -11.71 2.67 2.04
C PHE A 315 -10.56 2.70 3.04
N LEU A 316 -9.63 1.75 3.00
CA LEU A 316 -8.51 1.69 3.93
C LEU A 316 -7.61 2.93 3.77
N VAL A 317 -7.31 3.33 2.53
CA VAL A 317 -6.56 4.55 2.23
C VAL A 317 -7.22 5.77 2.87
N VAL A 318 -8.51 6.00 2.58
CA VAL A 318 -9.25 7.14 3.14
C VAL A 318 -9.30 7.07 4.66
N CYS A 319 -9.54 5.89 5.23
CA CYS A 319 -9.59 5.71 6.67
C CYS A 319 -8.24 6.02 7.35
N VAL A 320 -7.11 5.61 6.75
CA VAL A 320 -5.78 5.93 7.26
C VAL A 320 -5.53 7.43 7.22
N LEU A 321 -5.83 8.11 6.11
CA LEU A 321 -5.63 9.56 5.96
C LEU A 321 -6.47 10.34 6.97
N ASN A 322 -7.74 9.97 7.13
CA ASN A 322 -8.62 10.64 8.08
C ASN A 322 -8.28 10.31 9.53
N LYS A 323 -7.72 9.12 9.81
CA LYS A 323 -7.16 8.80 11.12
C LYS A 323 -5.91 9.63 11.42
N LEU A 324 -5.04 9.89 10.44
CA LEU A 324 -3.90 10.81 10.58
C LEU A 324 -4.36 12.23 10.94
N ARG A 325 -5.43 12.71 10.28
CA ARG A 325 -6.03 14.01 10.64
C ARG A 325 -6.58 14.01 12.06
N GLU A 326 -7.32 12.98 12.46
CA GLU A 326 -7.89 12.86 13.81
C GLU A 326 -6.81 12.91 14.90
N ILE A 327 -5.63 12.34 14.65
CA ILE A 327 -4.51 12.33 15.61
C ILE A 327 -3.62 13.59 15.52
N GLY A 328 -4.02 14.60 14.74
CA GLY A 328 -3.43 15.95 14.76
C GLY A 328 -2.60 16.35 13.53
N PHE A 329 -2.54 15.54 12.46
CA PHE A 329 -1.83 15.91 11.24
C PHE A 329 -2.73 16.70 10.28
N SER A 330 -2.92 17.99 10.55
CA SER A 330 -3.84 18.86 9.80
C SER A 330 -3.47 19.09 8.33
N ASP A 331 -2.18 18.96 7.99
CA ASP A 331 -1.64 19.14 6.64
C ASP A 331 -1.99 17.98 5.70
N VAL A 332 -2.39 16.83 6.27
CA VAL A 332 -2.93 15.71 5.48
C VAL A 332 -4.32 16.10 5.01
N GLU A 333 -4.55 16.16 3.71
CA GLU A 333 -5.85 16.51 3.14
C GLU A 333 -6.98 15.57 3.60
N HIS A 334 -8.20 16.10 3.73
CA HIS A 334 -9.38 15.31 4.09
C HIS A 334 -9.91 14.62 2.83
N TYR A 335 -9.92 13.30 2.83
CA TYR A 335 -10.48 12.50 1.75
C TYR A 335 -11.83 11.90 2.14
N ILE A 336 -12.70 11.72 1.16
CA ILE A 336 -14.02 11.14 1.35
C ILE A 336 -14.21 10.00 0.36
N ILE A 337 -15.09 9.06 0.72
CA ILE A 337 -15.61 8.08 -0.22
C ILE A 337 -17.00 8.54 -0.64
N ASN A 338 -17.14 8.89 -1.92
CA ASN A 338 -18.40 9.34 -2.50
C ASN A 338 -18.95 8.28 -3.45
N PRO A 339 -19.99 7.51 -3.05
CA PRO A 339 -20.57 6.51 -3.92
C PRO A 339 -21.46 7.09 -5.03
N ASP A 340 -21.92 8.33 -4.87
CA ASP A 340 -22.83 9.03 -5.79
C ASP A 340 -22.10 10.07 -6.65
N ALA A 341 -20.76 10.11 -6.60
CA ALA A 341 -19.95 11.05 -7.36
C ALA A 341 -20.29 10.96 -8.85
N PRO A 342 -20.74 12.06 -9.50
CA PRO A 342 -21.04 12.03 -10.92
C PRO A 342 -19.83 11.55 -11.72
N LYS A 343 -20.05 11.08 -12.95
CA LYS A 343 -18.97 10.79 -13.91
C LYS A 343 -18.32 12.10 -14.38
N VAL A 344 -17.76 12.88 -13.47
CA VAL A 344 -17.00 14.08 -13.78
C VAL A 344 -15.54 13.69 -13.97
N PHE A 345 -14.91 14.27 -14.99
CA PHE A 345 -13.46 14.23 -15.15
C PHE A 345 -12.81 15.00 -13.98
N GLY A 346 -12.12 14.30 -13.07
CA GLY A 346 -11.36 14.96 -12.00
C GLY A 346 -11.13 14.16 -10.70
N GLY A 347 -11.90 13.11 -10.42
CA GLY A 347 -11.67 12.26 -9.25
C GLY A 347 -10.38 11.45 -9.37
N LYS A 348 -9.63 11.28 -8.27
CA LYS A 348 -8.41 10.45 -8.26
C LYS A 348 -8.82 8.98 -8.21
N ILE A 349 -8.56 8.25 -9.29
CA ILE A 349 -8.81 6.81 -9.39
C ILE A 349 -7.55 6.08 -8.92
N ILE A 350 -7.55 5.67 -7.66
CA ILE A 350 -6.41 4.97 -7.03
C ILE A 350 -6.34 3.50 -7.47
N SER A 351 -7.50 2.87 -7.68
CA SER A 351 -7.56 1.43 -7.98
C SER A 351 -7.37 1.10 -9.47
N GLY A 352 -7.30 2.13 -10.33
CA GLY A 352 -7.15 2.01 -11.78
C GLY A 352 -8.42 1.58 -12.53
N ILE A 353 -9.55 1.39 -11.85
CA ILE A 353 -10.82 0.95 -12.45
C ILE A 353 -11.62 2.17 -12.91
N LYS A 354 -11.97 2.21 -14.20
CA LYS A 354 -12.59 3.40 -14.84
C LYS A 354 -14.05 3.66 -14.47
N ASP A 355 -14.72 2.72 -13.81
CA ASP A 355 -16.16 2.78 -13.51
C ASP A 355 -16.44 2.57 -12.00
N GLU A 356 -15.69 3.25 -11.14
CA GLU A 356 -15.76 3.10 -9.68
C GLU A 356 -16.97 3.82 -9.03
N LEU A 357 -17.82 3.04 -8.38
CA LEU A 357 -18.51 3.36 -7.14
C LEU A 357 -17.45 3.61 -6.06
N PHE A 358 -17.77 4.44 -5.06
CA PHE A 358 -16.85 4.75 -3.96
C PHE A 358 -15.56 5.48 -4.41
N LYS A 359 -15.73 6.56 -5.17
CA LYS A 359 -14.59 7.40 -5.58
C LYS A 359 -13.96 8.10 -4.39
N ILE A 360 -12.63 8.20 -4.44
CA ILE A 360 -11.86 9.01 -3.51
C ILE A 360 -11.83 10.45 -4.02
N GLU A 361 -12.41 11.35 -3.24
CA GLU A 361 -12.41 12.78 -3.53
C GLU A 361 -11.76 13.52 -2.37
N SER A 362 -11.01 14.57 -2.68
CA SER A 362 -10.68 15.56 -1.68
C SER A 362 -11.95 16.30 -1.26
N LEU A 363 -12.14 16.52 0.04
CA LEU A 363 -13.26 17.32 0.55
C LEU A 363 -13.23 18.74 -0.01
N SER A 364 -12.03 19.33 -0.21
CA SER A 364 -11.90 20.69 -0.73
C SER A 364 -12.40 20.77 -2.18
N PHE A 365 -12.09 19.76 -2.99
CA PHE A 365 -12.57 19.62 -4.35
C PHE A 365 -14.10 19.44 -4.40
N TYR A 366 -14.64 18.56 -3.55
CA TYR A 366 -16.08 18.33 -3.46
C TYR A 366 -16.86 19.60 -3.07
N GLU A 367 -16.36 20.34 -2.09
CA GLU A 367 -16.96 21.61 -1.65
C GLU A 367 -16.90 22.69 -2.74
N ALA A 368 -15.84 22.72 -3.55
CA ALA A 368 -15.72 23.63 -4.69
C ALA A 368 -16.74 23.27 -5.78
N LEU A 369 -16.88 21.99 -6.12
CA LEU A 369 -17.85 21.51 -7.11
C LEU A 369 -19.29 21.81 -6.69
N THR A 370 -19.62 21.60 -5.41
CA THR A 370 -20.97 21.84 -4.86
C THR A 370 -21.32 23.33 -4.86
N ARG A 371 -20.34 24.22 -4.62
CA ARG A 371 -20.55 25.67 -4.71
C ARG A 371 -20.77 26.16 -6.14
N ALA A 372 -20.11 25.54 -7.11
CA ALA A 372 -20.27 25.90 -8.53
C ALA A 372 -21.64 25.49 -9.09
N THR A 373 -22.20 24.36 -8.65
CA THR A 373 -23.52 23.91 -9.11
C THR A 373 -24.66 24.73 -8.52
N THR A 374 -24.57 25.13 -7.24
CA THR A 374 -25.62 25.96 -6.61
C THR A 374 -25.69 27.37 -7.18
N SER A 375 -24.56 27.98 -7.56
CA SER A 375 -24.58 29.31 -8.20
C SER A 375 -25.20 29.32 -9.60
N SER A 376 -25.03 28.23 -10.36
CA SER A 376 -25.62 28.08 -11.70
C SER A 376 -27.13 27.85 -11.71
N ALA A 377 -27.71 27.38 -10.60
CA ALA A 377 -29.15 27.14 -10.50
C ALA A 377 -29.95 28.39 -10.11
N THR A 378 -29.27 29.49 -9.75
CA THR A 378 -29.88 30.75 -9.31
C THR A 378 -29.88 31.86 -10.37
N THR A 379 -29.41 31.56 -11.57
CA THR A 379 -29.45 32.42 -12.77
C THR A 379 -30.31 31.77 -13.82
#